data_AF-A0A7X7NI80-F1
#
_entry.id   AF-A0A7X7NI80-F1
#
_cell.length_a   1.000
_cell.length_b   1.000
_cell.length_c   1.000
_cell.angle_alpha   90.00
_cell.angle_beta   90.00
_cell.angle_gamma   90.00
#
_symmetry.space_group_name_H-M   'P 1'
#
loop_
_entity.id
_entity.type
_entity.pdbx_description
1 polymer ?
#
loop_
_entity_poly.entity_id
_entity_poly.type
_entity_poly.pdbx_seq_one_letter_code
_entity_poly.pdbx_strand_id
1 'polypeptide(L)'
;VLKKPVMVAEAGCSDIGGSREVWYREMLDQIAKKFTSIKAVIFFDDPSDRTSGKWVIDWSIENSPEVRSEIREVLKSEHFGFIENYHQLLSASKKE
;
A
#
# COMPACT_ATOMS: atom_id res chain seq x y z
N VAL A 1 0.47 -20.08 17.17
CA VAL A 1 0.21 -18.99 16.21
C VAL A 1 -0.38 -17.80 16.95
N LEU A 2 0.26 -16.63 16.91
CA LEU A 2 -0.25 -15.41 17.54
C LEU A 2 -1.52 -14.97 16.79
N LYS A 3 -2.68 -15.01 17.45
CA LYS A 3 -3.98 -14.55 16.90
C LYS A 3 -4.09 -13.02 16.93
N LYS A 4 -3.02 -12.31 16.58
CA LYS A 4 -2.98 -10.85 16.57
C LYS A 4 -3.19 -10.35 15.14
N PRO A 5 -3.90 -9.21 14.95
CA PRO A 5 -3.86 -8.48 13.70
C PRO A 5 -2.42 -8.19 13.26
N VAL A 6 -2.16 -8.30 11.96
CA VAL A 6 -0.85 -8.02 11.35
C VAL A 6 -0.93 -6.71 10.59
N MET A 7 0.12 -5.89 10.71
CA MET A 7 0.38 -4.75 9.85
C MET A 7 1.61 -5.07 9.00
N VAL A 8 1.51 -4.87 7.69
CA VAL A 8 2.68 -4.78 6.83
C VAL A 8 3.18 -3.35 6.95
N ALA A 9 4.26 -3.18 7.72
CA ALA A 9 4.77 -1.86 8.10
C ALA A 9 5.38 -1.09 6.92
N GLU A 10 5.86 -1.80 5.90
CA GLU A 10 6.42 -1.23 4.67
C GLU A 10 6.12 -2.18 3.50
N ALA A 11 5.56 -1.64 2.42
CA ALA A 11 5.35 -2.34 1.16
C ALA A 11 5.62 -1.41 -0.02
N GLY A 12 6.34 -1.90 -1.02
CA GLY A 12 6.68 -1.17 -2.24
C GLY A 12 7.15 -2.13 -3.33
N CYS A 13 7.03 -1.70 -4.58
CA CYS A 13 7.50 -2.44 -5.74
C CYS A 13 8.45 -1.57 -6.55
N SER A 14 9.65 -2.10 -6.85
CA SER A 14 10.65 -1.42 -7.68
C SER A 14 10.11 -1.22 -9.10
N ASP A 15 10.52 -0.13 -9.72
CA ASP A 15 10.32 0.19 -11.13
C ASP A 15 11.20 -0.60 -12.10
N ILE A 16 12.04 -1.51 -11.61
CA ILE A 16 12.95 -2.33 -12.41
C ILE A 16 12.56 -3.80 -12.31
N GLY A 17 12.49 -4.48 -13.47
CA GLY A 17 12.41 -5.95 -13.56
C GLY A 17 11.01 -6.54 -13.68
N GLY A 18 9.96 -5.73 -13.82
CA GLY A 18 8.61 -6.22 -14.02
C GLY A 18 7.56 -5.12 -14.17
N SER A 19 6.29 -5.52 -14.07
CA SER A 19 5.12 -4.64 -14.11
C SER A 19 4.66 -4.34 -12.69
N ARG A 20 4.74 -3.05 -12.30
CA ARG A 20 4.37 -2.60 -10.95
C ARG A 20 2.88 -2.74 -10.73
N GLU A 21 2.06 -2.37 -11.71
CA GLU A 21 0.60 -2.42 -11.65
C GLU A 21 0.10 -3.86 -11.46
N VAL A 22 0.73 -4.85 -12.12
CA VAL A 22 0.43 -6.26 -11.88
C VAL A 22 0.82 -6.66 -10.46
N TRP A 23 2.00 -6.25 -9.99
CA TRP A 23 2.47 -6.58 -8.64
C TRP A 23 1.53 -6.05 -7.55
N TYR A 24 1.10 -4.80 -7.63
CA TYR A 24 0.17 -4.21 -6.66
C TYR A 24 -1.20 -4.89 -6.71
N ARG A 25 -1.74 -5.14 -7.91
CA ARG A 25 -3.02 -5.84 -8.07
C ARG A 25 -2.97 -7.23 -7.44
N GLU A 26 -1.93 -8.00 -7.73
CA GLU A 26 -1.77 -9.35 -7.18
C GLU A 26 -1.54 -9.34 -5.67
N MET A 27 -0.66 -8.47 -5.16
CA MET A 27 -0.39 -8.35 -3.73
C MET A 27 -1.70 -8.08 -2.97
N LEU A 28 -2.49 -7.10 -3.40
CA LEU A 28 -3.76 -6.74 -2.77
C LEU A 28 -4.81 -7.85 -2.88
N ASP A 29 -4.89 -8.54 -4.03
CA ASP A 29 -5.77 -9.69 -4.22
C ASP A 29 -5.43 -10.85 -3.27
N GLN A 30 -4.13 -11.15 -3.10
CA GLN A 30 -3.68 -12.18 -2.16
C GLN A 30 -3.96 -11.79 -0.70
N ILE A 31 -3.82 -10.50 -0.35
CA ILE A 31 -4.18 -10.03 0.99
C ILE A 31 -5.67 -10.26 1.25
N ALA A 32 -6.51 -9.88 0.30
CA ALA A 32 -7.95 -10.05 0.41
C ALA A 32 -8.39 -11.52 0.52
N LYS A 33 -7.77 -12.42 -0.26
CA LYS A 33 -8.19 -13.82 -0.36
C LYS A 33 -7.49 -14.76 0.62
N LYS A 34 -6.22 -14.54 0.93
CA LYS A 34 -5.37 -15.51 1.65
C LYS A 34 -4.79 -14.96 2.94
N PHE A 35 -4.30 -13.72 2.96
CA PHE A 35 -3.63 -13.15 4.13
C PHE A 35 -4.57 -12.36 5.04
N THR A 36 -5.70 -12.96 5.42
CA THR A 36 -6.81 -12.30 6.14
C THR A 36 -6.48 -11.79 7.55
N SER A 37 -5.31 -12.17 8.09
CA SER A 37 -4.79 -11.63 9.35
C SER A 37 -4.19 -10.23 9.20
N ILE A 38 -3.83 -9.81 7.98
CA ILE A 38 -3.37 -8.47 7.67
C ILE A 38 -4.56 -7.51 7.75
N LYS A 39 -4.45 -6.48 8.59
CA LYS A 39 -5.46 -5.43 8.78
C LYS A 39 -5.02 -4.06 8.32
N ALA A 40 -3.74 -3.90 8.00
CA ALA A 40 -3.17 -2.66 7.49
C ALA A 40 -1.94 -2.96 6.62
N VAL A 41 -1.78 -2.15 5.58
CA VAL A 41 -0.58 -2.09 4.75
C VAL A 41 -0.18 -0.63 4.67
N ILE A 42 1.08 -0.33 4.94
CA ILE A 42 1.66 0.99 4.76
C ILE A 42 2.54 0.95 3.52
N PHE A 43 2.22 1.79 2.54
CA PHE A 43 3.03 1.92 1.34
C PHE A 43 4.21 2.84 1.57
N PHE A 44 5.39 2.40 1.11
CA PHE A 44 6.58 3.23 1.04
C PHE A 44 6.54 4.01 -0.28
N ASP A 45 6.54 5.33 -0.20
CA ASP A 45 6.34 6.24 -1.32
C ASP A 45 7.52 7.22 -1.41
N ASP A 46 8.57 6.81 -2.14
CA ASP A 46 9.78 7.60 -2.38
C ASP A 46 10.20 7.48 -3.86
N PRO A 47 10.22 8.59 -4.62
CA PRO A 47 10.53 8.57 -6.05
C PRO A 47 12.03 8.45 -6.36
N SER A 48 12.91 8.56 -5.38
CA SER A 48 14.35 8.68 -5.63
C SER A 48 15.22 8.03 -4.54
N ASP A 49 14.75 6.90 -4.03
CA ASP A 49 15.47 6.18 -2.99
C ASP A 49 16.80 5.62 -3.51
N ARG A 50 17.79 5.64 -2.62
CA ARG A 50 19.10 5.05 -2.83
C ARG A 50 19.22 3.81 -1.98
N THR A 51 18.92 2.68 -2.60
CA THR A 51 19.16 1.37 -2.00
C THR A 51 20.65 1.16 -1.69
N SER A 52 21.02 0.09 -0.98
CA SER A 52 22.43 -0.22 -0.67
C SER A 52 23.35 -0.35 -1.90
N GLY A 53 22.80 -0.35 -3.13
CA GLY A 53 23.53 -0.22 -4.39
C GLY A 53 23.57 1.21 -4.93
N LYS A 54 24.33 1.44 -6.02
CA LYS A 54 24.38 2.77 -6.67
C LYS A 54 23.13 3.10 -7.51
N TRP A 55 22.09 2.26 -7.45
CA TRP A 55 20.89 2.38 -8.26
C TRP A 55 19.86 3.25 -7.56
N VAL A 56 19.36 4.24 -8.29
CA VAL A 56 18.19 5.02 -7.88
C VAL A 56 16.95 4.22 -8.27
N ILE A 57 16.05 4.00 -7.32
CA ILE A 57 14.80 3.27 -7.52
C ILE A 57 13.64 4.20 -7.23
N ASP A 58 12.64 4.20 -8.13
CA ASP A 58 11.38 4.89 -7.91
C ASP A 58 10.39 3.90 -7.26
N TRP A 59 10.17 4.06 -5.96
CA TRP A 59 9.14 3.34 -5.20
C TRP A 59 7.79 4.03 -5.24
N SER A 60 7.73 5.26 -5.78
CA SER A 60 6.58 6.13 -5.62
C SER A 60 5.34 5.59 -6.33
N ILE A 61 4.24 5.61 -5.62
CA ILE A 61 2.91 5.38 -6.18
C ILE A 61 2.43 6.65 -6.88
N GLU A 62 2.79 7.83 -6.36
CA GLU A 62 2.38 9.12 -6.91
C GLU A 62 2.77 9.28 -8.38
N ASN A 63 3.98 8.87 -8.76
CA ASN A 63 4.48 9.00 -10.13
C ASN A 63 4.03 7.86 -11.07
N SER A 64 3.23 6.90 -10.60
CA SER A 64 2.79 5.73 -11.38
C SER A 64 1.27 5.76 -11.63
N PRO A 65 0.78 6.38 -12.72
CA PRO A 65 -0.64 6.39 -13.08
C PRO A 65 -1.29 5.01 -13.12
N GLU A 66 -0.59 4.01 -13.63
CA GLU A 66 -1.05 2.63 -13.79
C GLU A 66 -1.29 1.98 -12.42
N VAL A 67 -0.32 2.13 -11.51
CA VAL A 67 -0.42 1.65 -10.12
C VAL A 67 -1.57 2.34 -9.39
N ARG A 68 -1.71 3.67 -9.55
CA ARG A 68 -2.82 4.42 -8.93
C ARG A 68 -4.18 3.93 -9.42
N SER A 69 -4.28 3.59 -10.71
CA SER A 69 -5.50 3.03 -11.28
C SER A 69 -5.84 1.69 -10.63
N GLU A 70 -4.88 0.78 -10.52
CA GLU A 70 -5.11 -0.54 -9.89
C GLU A 70 -5.47 -0.43 -8.42
N ILE A 71 -4.76 0.42 -7.65
CA ILE A 71 -5.09 0.66 -6.24
C ILE A 71 -6.51 1.21 -6.12
N ARG A 72 -6.90 2.18 -6.97
CA ARG A 72 -8.25 2.76 -6.94
C ARG A 72 -9.34 1.73 -7.21
N GLU A 73 -9.14 0.81 -8.16
CA GLU A 73 -10.10 -0.27 -8.41
C GLU A 73 -10.22 -1.22 -7.20
N VAL A 74 -9.11 -1.55 -6.55
CA VAL A 74 -9.13 -2.37 -5.33
C VAL A 74 -9.84 -1.66 -4.18
N LEU A 75 -9.68 -0.33 -4.04
CA LEU A 75 -10.37 0.46 -3.01
C LEU A 75 -11.90 0.53 -3.19
N LYS A 76 -12.43 0.16 -4.36
CA LYS A 76 -13.88 -0.02 -4.56
C LYS A 76 -14.39 -1.36 -4.01
N SER A 77 -13.50 -2.27 -3.59
CA SER A 77 -13.89 -3.55 -3.00
C SER A 77 -14.31 -3.38 -1.54
N GLU A 78 -15.16 -4.28 -1.06
CA GLU A 78 -15.58 -4.32 0.35
C GLU A 78 -14.46 -4.71 1.33
N HIS A 79 -13.30 -5.18 0.83
CA HIS A 79 -12.23 -5.69 1.69
C HIS A 79 -11.35 -4.57 2.27
N PHE A 80 -11.09 -3.53 1.49
CA PHE A 80 -10.24 -2.42 1.89
C PHE A 80 -11.08 -1.16 2.04
N GLY A 81 -11.10 -0.61 3.26
CA GLY A 81 -11.63 0.74 3.49
C GLY A 81 -10.53 1.77 3.24
N PHE A 82 -10.82 2.78 2.42
CA PHE A 82 -9.97 3.97 2.34
C PHE A 82 -10.57 5.08 3.20
N ILE A 83 -9.75 5.65 4.08
CA ILE A 83 -10.15 6.79 4.90
C ILE A 83 -9.31 7.99 4.46
N GLU A 84 -9.95 8.88 3.69
CA GLU A 84 -9.36 10.17 3.35
C GLU A 84 -9.23 11.03 4.60
N ASN A 85 -8.16 11.84 4.64
CA ASN A 85 -7.95 12.82 5.70
C ASN A 85 -8.02 12.24 7.12
N TYR A 86 -7.50 11.03 7.32
CA TYR A 86 -7.56 10.31 8.61
C TYR A 86 -7.09 11.17 9.80
N HIS A 87 -6.07 12.02 9.60
CA HIS A 87 -5.61 12.96 10.63
C HIS A 87 -6.71 13.93 11.11
N GLN A 88 -7.58 14.42 10.21
CA GLN A 88 -8.68 15.32 10.55
C GLN A 88 -9.75 14.56 11.34
N LEU A 89 -10.09 13.34 10.92
CA LEU A 89 -11.05 12.49 11.62
C LEU A 89 -10.57 12.13 13.04
N LEU A 90 -9.28 11.79 13.20
CA LEU A 90 -8.67 11.58 14.51
C LEU A 90 -8.68 12.82 15.39
N SER A 91 -8.52 14.01 14.81
CA SER A 91 -8.54 15.27 15.56
C SER A 91 -9.95 15.67 16.01
N ALA A 92 -10.98 15.33 15.24
CA ALA A 92 -12.37 15.57 15.58
C ALA A 92 -12.88 14.64 16.69
N SER A 93 -12.40 13.39 16.75
CA SER A 93 -12.82 12.40 17.75
C SER A 93 -12.27 12.65 19.16
N LYS A 94 -11.32 13.59 19.32
CA LYS A 94 -10.71 13.92 20.63
C LYS A 94 -11.41 15.08 21.35
N LYS A 95 -12.55 15.56 20.84
CA LYS A 95 -13.33 16.66 21.40
C LYS A 95 -14.48 16.23 22.33
N GLU A 96 -14.53 14.96 22.74
CA GLU A 96 -15.45 14.44 23.77
C GLU A 96 -14.73 14.18 25.09
#